data_AF-A0A432V0G9-F1
#
_entry.id   AF-A0A432V0G9-F1
#
_cell.length_a   1.000
_cell.length_b   1.000
_cell.length_c   1.000
_cell.angle_alpha   90.00
_cell.angle_beta   90.00
_cell.angle_gamma   90.00
#
_symmetry.space_group_name_H-M   'P 1'
#
loop_
_entity.id
_entity.type
_entity.pdbx_description
1 polymer ?
#
loop_
_entity_poly.entity_id
_entity_poly.type
_entity_poly.pdbx_seq_one_letter_code
_entity_poly.pdbx_strand_id
1 'polypeptide(L)' 'MPASMAMSADVAPDAVKFEDGSVVASLTGGGGDPVAGAAVFKDRSLGNCLACHANVDMEKELFHGNVGPSMDGVADRWKP' A
#
# COMPACT_ATOMS: atom_id res chain seq x y z
N MET A 1 27.19 -19.64 -11.77
CA MET A 1 27.19 -18.16 -11.89
C MET A 1 26.40 -17.63 -10.71
N PRO A 2 27.03 -17.03 -9.68
CA PRO A 2 26.27 -16.44 -8.59
C PRO A 2 25.56 -15.19 -9.12
N ALA A 3 24.24 -15.16 -9.01
CA ALA A 3 23.45 -13.97 -9.28
C ALA A 3 23.82 -12.91 -8.22
N SER A 4 24.31 -11.75 -8.67
CA SER A 4 24.40 -10.59 -7.78
C SER A 4 22.98 -10.18 -7.41
N MET A 5 22.61 -10.37 -6.14
CA MET A 5 21.47 -9.66 -5.56
C MET A 5 21.87 -8.19 -5.43
N ALA A 6 21.41 -7.36 -6.35
CA ALA A 6 21.46 -5.92 -6.19
C ALA A 6 20.51 -5.57 -5.03
N MET A 7 21.07 -5.17 -3.89
CA MET A 7 20.32 -4.53 -2.82
C MET A 7 20.01 -3.10 -3.29
N SER A 8 18.87 -2.91 -3.96
CA SER A 8 18.39 -1.57 -4.27
C SER A 8 18.14 -0.86 -2.94
N ALA A 9 18.79 0.29 -2.72
CA ALA A 9 18.40 1.17 -1.63
C ALA A 9 16.96 1.65 -1.90
N ASP A 10 16.15 1.76 -0.84
CA ASP A 10 14.80 2.31 -0.94
C ASP A 10 14.83 3.70 -1.57
N VAL A 11 13.82 4.01 -2.38
CA VAL A 11 13.66 5.32 -3.00
C VAL A 11 13.30 6.33 -1.92
N ALA A 12 14.14 7.36 -1.73
CA ALA A 12 13.87 8.44 -0.80
C ALA A 12 12.59 9.22 -1.19
N PRO A 13 11.83 9.77 -0.23
CA PRO A 13 10.55 10.44 -0.53
C PRO A 13 10.63 11.58 -1.56
N ASP A 14 11.71 12.35 -1.55
CA ASP A 14 11.96 13.46 -2.48
C ASP A 14 12.50 13.01 -3.84
N ALA A 15 12.84 11.73 -3.99
CA ALA A 15 13.34 11.12 -5.21
C ALA A 15 12.28 10.29 -5.97
N VAL A 16 11.04 10.21 -5.46
CA VAL A 16 9.95 9.48 -6.11
C VAL A 16 9.59 10.16 -7.45
N LYS A 17 9.54 9.37 -8.51
CA LYS A 17 9.13 9.82 -9.85
C LYS A 17 7.65 9.54 -10.07
N PHE A 18 6.94 10.55 -10.55
CA PHE A 18 5.53 10.46 -10.90
C PHE A 18 5.36 10.56 -12.41
N GLU A 19 4.50 9.70 -12.97
CA GLU A 19 4.08 9.71 -14.37
C GLU A 19 2.56 9.85 -14.39
N ASP A 20 2.05 11.00 -14.87
CA ASP A 20 0.62 11.33 -14.87
C ASP A 20 -0.08 11.12 -13.51
N GLY A 21 0.62 11.42 -12.41
CA GLY A 21 0.13 11.23 -11.03
C GLY A 21 0.25 9.81 -10.48
N SER A 22 0.83 8.88 -11.24
CA SER A 22 1.08 7.49 -10.84
C SER A 22 2.55 7.24 -10.53
N VAL A 23 2.84 6.23 -9.71
CA VAL A 23 4.21 5.78 -9.40
C VAL A 23 4.39 4.37 -9.93
N VAL A 24 4.99 4.25 -11.12
CA VAL A 24 5.07 2.99 -11.88
C VAL A 24 6.20 2.05 -11.43
N ALA A 25 7.19 2.57 -10.70
CA ALA A 25 8.35 1.80 -10.24
C ALA A 25 8.23 1.45 -8.75
N SER A 26 8.63 0.23 -8.38
CA SER A 26 8.71 -0.18 -6.96
C SER A 26 9.66 0.72 -6.19
N LEU A 27 9.24 1.15 -4.99
CA LEU A 27 10.03 2.00 -4.11
C LEU A 27 11.19 1.25 -3.44
N THR A 28 11.16 -0.08 -3.40
CA THR A 28 12.18 -0.90 -2.73
C THR A 28 12.84 -1.90 -3.69
N GLY A 29 12.30 -2.05 -4.90
CA GLY A 29 12.71 -3.07 -5.86
C GLY A 29 12.26 -4.50 -5.51
N GLY A 30 11.72 -4.72 -4.31
CA GLY A 30 11.17 -6.01 -3.87
C GLY A 30 9.66 -6.15 -4.14
N GLY A 31 9.17 -7.39 -4.06
CA GLY A 31 7.73 -7.67 -4.04
C GLY A 31 7.12 -7.34 -2.67
N GLY A 32 5.91 -6.79 -2.67
CA GLY A 32 5.19 -6.47 -1.43
C GLY A 32 4.63 -7.72 -0.74
N ASP A 33 4.60 -7.70 0.60
CA ASP A 33 3.94 -8.72 1.43
C ASP A 33 2.51 -8.27 1.76
N PRO A 34 1.47 -8.94 1.23
CA PRO A 34 0.08 -8.57 1.48
C PRO A 34 -0.36 -8.78 2.94
N VAL A 35 0.25 -9.72 3.67
CA VAL A 35 -0.09 -9.97 5.09
C VAL A 35 0.44 -8.82 5.95
N ALA A 36 1.69 -8.40 5.72
CA ALA A 36 2.24 -7.21 6.36
C ALA A 36 1.46 -5.95 5.96
N GLY A 37 1.07 -5.82 4.68
CA GLY A 37 0.24 -4.72 4.20
C GLY A 37 -1.11 -4.61 4.92
N ALA A 38 -1.79 -5.74 5.12
CA ALA A 38 -3.05 -5.78 5.88
C ALA A 38 -2.86 -5.31 7.34
N ALA A 39 -1.73 -5.65 7.97
CA ALA A 39 -1.40 -5.17 9.31
C ALA A 39 -1.15 -3.65 9.34
N VAL A 40 -0.39 -3.11 8.39
CA VAL A 40 -0.12 -1.66 8.26
C VAL A 40 -1.42 -0.87 8.05
N PHE A 41 -2.30 -1.39 7.19
CA PHE A 41 -3.55 -0.73 6.82
C PHE A 41 -4.49 -0.49 8.01
N LYS A 42 -4.59 -1.47 8.91
CA LYS A 42 -5.49 -1.40 10.08
C LYS A 42 -4.85 -0.82 11.35
N ASP A 43 -3.53 -0.78 11.41
CA ASP A 43 -2.82 -0.28 12.59
C ASP A 43 -2.93 1.24 12.72
N ARG A 44 -3.38 1.71 13.90
CA ARG A 44 -3.65 3.13 14.19
C ARG A 44 -2.39 4.00 14.29
N SER A 45 -1.23 3.41 14.55
CA SER A 45 0.07 4.09 14.64
C SER A 45 0.84 4.06 13.32
N LEU A 46 0.35 3.32 12.33
CA LEU A 46 0.94 3.22 10.99
C LEU A 46 0.01 3.88 9.95
N GLY A 47 -0.69 3.07 9.15
CA GLY A 47 -1.53 3.56 8.06
C GLY A 47 -2.87 4.13 8.53
N ASN A 48 -3.45 3.58 9.59
CA ASN A 48 -4.72 3.98 10.18
C ASN A 48 -5.85 4.15 9.14
N CYS A 49 -5.84 3.35 8.07
CA CYS A 49 -6.68 3.57 6.90
C CYS A 49 -8.17 3.34 7.20
N LEU A 50 -8.46 2.39 8.11
CA LEU A 50 -9.83 2.10 8.57
C LEU A 50 -10.50 3.27 9.30
N ALA A 51 -9.74 4.25 9.78
CA ALA A 51 -10.33 5.46 10.37
C ALA A 51 -11.13 6.28 9.35
N CYS A 52 -10.80 6.16 8.06
CA CYS A 52 -11.43 6.91 6.98
C CYS A 52 -12.20 6.03 5.99
N HIS A 53 -11.77 4.79 5.78
CA HIS A 53 -12.28 3.92 4.73
C HIS A 53 -12.84 2.60 5.26
N ALA A 54 -13.93 2.12 4.66
CA ALA A 54 -14.40 0.74 4.84
C ALA A 54 -13.62 -0.25 3.96
N ASN A 55 -13.48 -1.48 4.45
CA ASN A 55 -12.93 -2.62 3.72
C ASN A 55 -13.60 -3.91 4.21
N VAL A 56 -14.26 -4.64 3.31
CA VAL A 56 -15.00 -5.88 3.64
C VAL A 56 -14.08 -7.02 4.07
N ASP A 57 -12.87 -7.09 3.53
CA ASP A 57 -11.88 -8.13 3.88
C ASP A 57 -11.36 -7.96 5.33
N MET A 58 -11.66 -6.81 5.96
CA MET A 58 -11.28 -6.49 7.33
C MET A 58 -12.49 -6.31 8.25
N GLU A 59 -13.66 -6.88 7.93
CA GLU A 59 -14.91 -6.75 8.71
C GLU A 59 -14.82 -7.13 10.21
N LYS A 60 -13.77 -7.86 10.62
CA LYS A 60 -13.50 -8.19 12.02
C LYS A 60 -12.96 -7.01 12.83
N GLU A 61 -12.38 -6.01 12.15
CA GLU A 61 -12.00 -4.75 12.76
C GLU A 61 -13.26 -3.87 12.90
N LEU A 62 -13.36 -3.17 14.03
CA LEU A 62 -14.57 -2.42 14.36
C LEU A 62 -14.47 -0.96 13.90
N PHE A 63 -15.63 -0.34 13.67
CA PHE A 63 -15.77 1.11 13.47
C PHE A 63 -15.01 1.69 12.26
N HIS A 64 -15.21 1.08 11.09
CA HIS A 64 -14.69 1.65 9.85
C HIS A 64 -15.30 3.05 9.57
N GLY A 65 -14.45 3.98 9.17
CA GLY A 65 -14.84 5.33 8.79
C GLY A 65 -15.56 5.38 7.44
N ASN A 66 -16.23 6.51 7.20
CA ASN A 66 -16.97 6.80 5.97
C ASN A 66 -16.57 8.15 5.36
N VAL A 67 -15.40 8.67 5.73
CA VAL A 67 -14.85 9.93 5.19
C VAL A 67 -14.42 9.72 3.74
N GLY A 68 -13.75 8.60 3.48
CA GLY A 68 -13.38 8.16 2.14
C GLY A 68 -14.34 7.08 1.60
N PRO A 69 -14.27 6.79 0.29
CA PRO A 69 -15.02 5.69 -0.31
C PRO A 69 -14.53 4.33 0.21
N SER A 70 -15.32 3.27 0.01
CA SER A 70 -14.87 1.91 0.31
C SER A 70 -13.63 1.53 -0.52
N MET A 71 -12.71 0.79 0.10
CA MET A 71 -11.53 0.22 -0.56
C MET A 71 -11.83 -1.07 -1.30
N ASP A 72 -13.04 -1.62 -1.18
CA ASP A 72 -13.46 -2.81 -1.92
C ASP A 72 -13.34 -2.56 -3.43
N GLY A 73 -12.78 -3.51 -4.17
CA GLY A 73 -12.56 -3.41 -5.63
C GLY A 73 -11.58 -2.32 -6.06
N VAL A 74 -10.74 -1.78 -5.16
CA VAL A 74 -9.76 -0.73 -5.52
C VAL A 74 -8.79 -1.19 -6.60
N ALA A 75 -8.41 -2.46 -6.58
CA ALA A 75 -7.49 -3.07 -7.56
C ALA A 75 -8.11 -3.23 -8.96
N ASP A 76 -9.44 -3.23 -9.07
CA ASP A 76 -10.12 -3.23 -10.37
C ASP A 76 -10.18 -1.83 -10.98
N ARG A 77 -10.19 -0.80 -10.11
CA ARG A 77 -10.29 0.61 -10.50
C ARG A 77 -8.94 1.23 -10.84
N TRP A 78 -7.88 0.83 -10.14
CA TRP A 78 -6.55 1.43 -10.23
C TRP A 78 -5.50 0.40 -10.63
N LYS A 79 -4.52 0.84 -11.41
CA LYS A 79 -3.38 0.03 -11.82
C LYS A 79 -2.13 0.51 -11.06
N PRO A 80 -1.25 -0.41 -10.64
CA PRO A 80 0.10 -0.07 -10.20
C PRO A 80 0.90 0.61 -11.31
#